data_AF-A0A2E2L1H7-F1
#
_entry.id   AF-A0A2E2L1H7-F1
#
_cell.length_a   1.000
_cell.length_b   1.000
_cell.length_c   1.000
_cell.angle_alpha   90.00
_cell.angle_beta   90.00
_cell.angle_gamma   90.00
#
_symmetry.space_group_name_H-M   'P 1'
#
loop_
_entity.id
_entity.type
_entity.pdbx_description
1 polymer ?
#
loop_
_entity_poly.entity_id
_entity_poly.type
_entity_poly.pdbx_seq_one_letter_code
_entity_poly.pdbx_strand_id
1 'polypeptide(L)' 'MGEDDRKYAFPEAFLVRRHVSGDKEIVGIRYRWNTGETQIAWCDETQPDPDEFEEDAIRPPG' A
#
# COMPACT_ATOMS: atom_id res chain seq x y z
N MET A 1 -8.91 22.23 24.36
CA MET A 1 -9.30 21.20 23.38
C MET A 1 -7.99 20.70 22.78
N GLY A 2 -7.54 19.51 23.17
CA GLY A 2 -6.37 18.91 22.54
C GLY A 2 -6.82 18.41 21.18
N GLU A 3 -6.48 19.14 20.12
CA GLU A 3 -6.53 18.56 18.78
C GLU A 3 -5.55 17.38 18.83
N ASP A 4 -6.11 16.19 18.69
CA ASP A 4 -5.37 14.94 18.76
C ASP A 4 -4.44 14.89 17.54
N ASP A 5 -3.19 15.36 17.69
CA ASP A 5 -2.13 15.37 16.65
C ASP A 5 -1.67 13.95 16.28
N ARG A 6 -2.50 12.93 16.54
CA ARG A 6 -2.16 11.55 16.24
C ARG A 6 -2.20 11.36 14.73
N LYS A 7 -1.05 10.96 14.19
CA LYS A 7 -0.92 10.57 12.80
C LYS A 7 -1.45 9.16 12.63
N TYR A 8 -2.47 9.01 11.80
CA TYR A 8 -3.07 7.73 11.45
C TYR A 8 -2.79 7.45 9.97
N ALA A 9 -2.39 6.21 9.66
CA ALA A 9 -2.21 5.72 8.31
C ALA A 9 -3.27 4.67 8.01
N PHE A 10 -3.98 4.83 6.89
CA PHE A 10 -5.00 3.90 6.43
C PHE A 10 -4.50 3.17 5.20
N PRO A 11 -4.55 1.82 5.17
CA PRO A 11 -4.14 1.08 3.99
C PRO A 11 -5.14 1.34 2.85
N GLU A 12 -4.64 1.76 1.70
CA GLU A 12 -5.43 2.17 0.52
C GLU A 12 -5.37 1.10 -0.58
N ALA A 13 -4.19 0.53 -0.85
CA ALA A 13 -3.99 -0.48 -1.88
C ALA A 13 -2.87 -1.46 -1.50
N PHE A 14 -3.01 -2.72 -1.93
CA PHE A 14 -1.90 -3.66 -2.00
C PHE A 14 -1.12 -3.42 -3.30
N LEU A 15 0.20 -3.42 -3.24
CA LEU A 15 1.05 -3.48 -4.42
C LEU A 15 1.34 -4.94 -4.70
N VAL A 16 0.89 -5.44 -5.83
CA VAL A 16 1.00 -6.86 -6.16
C VAL A 16 1.81 -7.07 -7.43
N ARG A 17 2.79 -7.98 -7.36
CA ARG A 17 3.54 -8.48 -8.52
C ARG A 17 2.88 -9.75 -9.02
N ARG A 18 2.67 -9.84 -10.33
CA ARG A 18 2.07 -11.02 -10.95
C ARG A 18 3.16 -11.93 -11.52
N HIS A 19 3.22 -13.16 -11.04
CA HIS A 19 4.16 -14.15 -11.55
C HIS A 19 3.64 -14.80 -12.83
N VAL A 20 4.56 -15.34 -13.65
CA VAL A 20 4.21 -16.04 -14.90
C VAL A 20 3.30 -17.26 -14.67
N SER A 21 3.34 -17.84 -13.47
CA SER A 21 2.48 -18.94 -13.02
C SER A 21 1.01 -18.51 -12.82
N GLY A 22 0.74 -17.20 -12.72
CA GLY A 22 -0.58 -16.64 -12.45
C GLY A 22 -0.81 -16.19 -11.01
N ASP A 23 0.08 -16.55 -10.09
CA ASP A 23 0.06 -16.13 -8.69
C ASP A 23 0.30 -14.62 -8.54
N LYS A 24 -0.31 -14.04 -7.50
CA LYS A 24 -0.08 -12.66 -7.08
C LYS A 24 0.72 -12.66 -5.78
N GLU A 25 1.85 -11.96 -5.78
CA GLU A 25 2.67 -11.72 -4.59
C GLU A 25 2.48 -10.27 -4.13
N ILE A 26 2.29 -10.05 -2.82
CA ILE A 26 2.25 -8.69 -2.27
C ILE A 26 3.69 -8.21 -2.08
N VAL A 27 4.07 -7.14 -2.77
CA VAL A 27 5.40 -6.53 -2.68
C VAL A 27 5.41 -5.26 -1.83
N GLY A 28 4.23 -4.72 -1.51
CA GLY A 28 4.10 -3.57 -0.63
C GLY A 28 2.65 -3.20 -0.35
N ILE A 29 2.46 -2.20 0.50
CA ILE A 29 1.15 -1.63 0.84
C ILE A 29 1.25 -0.11 0.74
N ARG A 30 0.33 0.48 -0.01
CA ARG A 30 0.14 1.93 -0.04
C ARG A 30 -0.77 2.36 1.09
N TYR A 31 -0.30 3.31 1.88
CA TYR A 31 -1.04 3.96 2.95
C TYR A 31 -1.33 5.41 2.60
N ARG A 32 -2.49 5.88 3.04
CA ARG A 32 -2.86 7.29 3.06
C ARG A 32 -2.92 7.78 4.50
N TRP A 33 -2.19 8.84 4.79
CA TRP A 33 -2.21 9.49 6.08
C TRP A 33 -3.42 10.42 6.21
N ASN A 34 -3.90 10.62 7.43
CA ASN A 34 -4.94 11.62 7.72
C ASN A 34 -4.50 13.06 7.37
N THR A 35 -3.18 13.31 7.25
CA THR A 35 -2.61 14.58 6.77
C THR A 35 -2.75 14.78 5.26
N GLY A 36 -3.16 13.76 4.51
CA GLY A 36 -3.25 13.77 3.04
C GLY A 36 -2.00 13.26 2.32
N GLU A 37 -0.91 13.00 3.06
CA GLU A 37 0.30 12.39 2.52
C GLU A 37 0.07 10.91 2.17
N THR A 38 0.81 10.40 1.20
CA THR A 38 0.81 8.97 0.85
C THR A 38 2.18 8.37 1.09
N GLN A 39 2.22 7.14 1.56
CA GLN A 39 3.44 6.40 1.83
C GLN A 39 3.28 4.97 1.37
N ILE A 40 4.33 4.39 0.81
CA ILE A 40 4.38 2.95 0.52
C ILE A 40 5.28 2.29 1.56
N ALA A 41 4.79 1.23 2.17
CA ALA A 41 5.61 0.30 2.94
C ALA A 41 5.93 -0.92 2.06
N TRP A 42 7.20 -1.08 1.72
CA TRP A 42 7.69 -2.20 0.92
C TRP A 42 7.92 -3.43 1.80
N CYS A 43 7.63 -4.62 1.26
CA CYS A 43 7.91 -5.88 1.95
C CYS A 43 9.40 -6.20 1.99
N ASP A 44 10.12 -5.79 0.95
CA ASP A 44 11.55 -5.99 0.80
C ASP A 44 12.32 -4.66 0.90
N GLU A 45 13.61 -4.74 1.21
CA GLU A 45 14.50 -3.57 1.26
C GLU A 45 14.77 -2.99 -0.14
N THR A 46 14.62 -3.81 -1.17
CA THR A 46 14.68 -3.38 -2.57
C THR A 46 13.29 -2.97 -3.05
N GLN A 47 13.15 -1.71 -3.43
CA GLN A 47 11.91 -1.21 -4.02
C GLN A 47 11.83 -1.70 -5.48
N PRO A 48 10.76 -2.42 -5.86
CA PRO A 48 10.58 -2.85 -7.24
C PRO A 48 10.32 -1.64 -8.15
N ASP A 49 10.59 -1.81 -9.45
CA ASP A 49 10.23 -0.78 -10.43
C ASP A 49 8.71 -0.62 -10.47
N PRO A 50 8.18 0.61 -10.67
CA PRO A 50 6.73 0.86 -10.69
C PRO A 50 5.98 0.10 -11.80
N ASP A 51 6.68 -0.33 -12.85
CA ASP A 51 6.13 -1.15 -13.93
C ASP A 51 6.09 -2.66 -13.59
N GLU A 52 6.70 -3.10 -12.47
CA GLU A 52 6.74 -4.51 -12.06
C GLU A 52 5.59 -4.93 -11.14
N PHE A 53 4.75 -3.99 -10.68
CA PHE A 53 3.63 -4.27 -9.81
C PHE A 53 2.38 -3.47 -10.21
N GLU A 54 1.22 -3.97 -9.80
CA GLU A 54 -0.08 -3.32 -9.98
C GLU A 54 -0.67 -2.94 -8.61
N GLU A 55 -1.46 -1.85 -8.55
CA GLU A 55 -2.20 -1.46 -7.35
C GLU A 55 -3.55 -2.20 -7.29
N ASP A 56 -3.76 -2.99 -6.25
CA ASP A 56 -5.01 -3.68 -5.95
C ASP A 56 -5.70 -2.98 -4.76
N ALA A 57 -6.74 -2.19 -5.05
CA ALA A 57 -7.41 -1.33 -4.07
C ALA A 57 -8.08 -2.15 -2.96
N ILE A 58 -7.82 -1.78 -1.71
CA ILE A 58 -8.40 -2.45 -0.54
C ILE A 58 -9.85 -2.01 -0.42
N ARG A 59 -10.77 -2.91 -0.78
CA ARG A 59 -12.20 -2.68 -0.62
C ARG A 59 -12.65 -3.27 0.72
N PRO A 60 -13.43 -2.54 1.54
CA PRO A 60 -14.04 -3.14 2.71
C PRO A 60 -14.96 -4.30 2.28
N PRO A 61 -15.08 -5.36 3.09
CA PRO A 61 -16.11 -6.37 2.84
C PRO A 61 -17.48 -5.68 2.86
N GLY A 62 -18.24 -5.85 1.78
CA GLY A 62 -19.60 -5.33 1.64
C GLY A 62 -20.61 -6.07 2.49
#